data_AF-A0A1H1LML8-F1
#
_entry.id   AF-A0A1H1LML8-F1
#
_cell.length_a   1.000
_cell.length_b   1.000
_cell.length_c   1.000
_cell.angle_alpha   90.00
_cell.angle_beta   90.00
_cell.angle_gamma   90.00
#
_symmetry.space_group_name_H-M   'P 1'
#
loop_
_entity.id
_entity.type
_entity.pdbx_description
1 polymer ?
#
loop_
_entity_poly.entity_id
_entity_poly.type
_entity_poly.pdbx_seq_one_letter_code
_entity_poly.pdbx_strand_id
1 'polypeptide(L)'
;MKRMLVLGASIVVASGLLGLEQINNFKQFGNVIELTSGKIRLGEVYRETLSSTYEVTFVGDDRASTSVYANTKNLYSSAYEDLKNTIDEVNKSREKNKEEPLSIDTVTWTKDATINLTTKVTYQSEFHPNFVLTIDETTINYIAGKDGSKNISHYLSELKSYSNKMEATYEASNSFIK
;
A
#
# COMPACT_ATOMS: atom_id res chain seq x y z
N MET A 1 -35.21 49.54 43.74
CA MET A 1 -33.84 49.93 43.35
C MET A 1 -32.89 48.84 43.85
N LYS A 2 -32.60 47.80 43.05
CA LYS A 2 -31.34 47.62 42.27
C LYS A 2 -30.08 48.10 43.00
N ARG A 3 -29.20 47.16 43.40
CA ARG A 3 -27.79 47.09 42.95
C ARG A 3 -27.30 45.63 43.02
N MET A 4 -27.14 45.05 41.83
CA MET A 4 -26.53 43.75 41.56
C MET A 4 -25.02 43.95 41.55
N LEU A 5 -24.27 43.26 42.41
CA LEU A 5 -22.82 43.19 42.33
C LEU A 5 -22.45 42.08 41.34
N VAL A 6 -22.23 42.48 40.08
CA VAL A 6 -21.64 41.61 39.07
C VAL A 6 -20.13 41.67 39.29
N LEU A 7 -19.58 40.63 39.93
CA LEU A 7 -18.14 40.37 39.92
C LEU A 7 -17.77 39.87 38.53
N GLY A 8 -17.36 40.80 37.67
CA GLY A 8 -16.83 40.49 36.35
C GLY A 8 -15.48 39.78 36.49
N ALA A 9 -15.46 38.48 36.18
CA ALA A 9 -14.22 37.77 35.93
C ALA A 9 -13.66 38.24 34.58
N SER A 10 -12.72 39.18 34.60
CA SER A 10 -11.89 39.48 33.45
C SER A 10 -10.93 38.32 33.23
N ILE A 11 -11.34 37.35 32.40
CA ILE A 11 -10.40 36.39 31.81
C ILE A 11 -9.56 37.20 30.81
N VAL A 12 -8.35 37.54 31.22
CA VAL A 12 -7.30 37.93 30.28
C VAL A 12 -6.89 36.64 29.57
N VAL A 13 -7.51 36.35 28.43
CA VAL A 13 -6.93 35.39 27.48
C VAL A 13 -5.72 36.10 26.89
N ALA A 14 -4.55 35.87 27.49
CA ALA A 14 -3.29 36.22 26.89
C ALA A 14 -3.04 35.26 25.71
N SER A 15 -3.77 35.48 24.61
CA SER A 15 -3.45 34.93 23.31
C SER A 15 -2.26 35.71 22.74
N GLY A 16 -1.10 35.08 22.73
CA GLY A 16 0.13 35.70 22.23
C GLY A 16 1.25 34.70 21.99
N LEU A 17 1.18 33.99 20.87
CA LEU A 17 2.34 33.70 20.00
C LEU A 17 3.51 32.91 20.63
N LEU A 18 3.23 31.74 21.20
CA LEU A 18 4.25 30.67 21.26
C LEU A 18 3.88 29.62 20.21
N GLY A 19 4.75 29.50 19.21
CA GLY A 19 4.42 29.08 17.86
C GLY A 19 3.78 27.70 17.75
N LEU A 20 2.74 27.62 16.95
CA LEU A 20 2.22 26.37 16.40
C LEU A 20 3.34 25.54 15.72
N GLU A 21 4.37 26.21 15.20
CA GLU A 21 5.60 25.57 14.69
C GLU A 21 6.39 24.81 15.76
N GLN A 22 6.50 25.29 17.01
CA GLN A 22 7.24 24.59 18.06
C GLN A 22 6.50 23.34 18.57
N ILE A 23 5.17 23.34 18.56
CA ILE A 23 4.36 22.19 18.95
C ILE A 23 4.45 21.08 17.89
N ASN A 24 4.48 21.44 16.60
CA ASN A 24 4.69 20.48 15.51
C ASN A 24 6.10 19.89 15.54
N ASN A 25 7.13 20.71 15.79
CA ASN A 25 8.51 20.23 15.93
C ASN A 25 8.64 19.23 17.09
N PHE A 26 7.98 19.47 18.23
CA PHE A 26 8.04 18.53 19.37
C PHE A 26 7.38 17.16 19.07
N LYS A 27 6.36 17.12 18.19
CA LYS A 27 5.78 15.86 17.70
C LYS A 27 6.74 15.11 16.77
N GLN A 28 7.44 15.80 15.88
CA GLN A 28 8.38 15.19 14.93
C GLN A 28 9.63 14.62 15.62
N PHE A 29 10.10 15.21 16.73
CA PHE A 29 11.21 14.64 17.54
C PHE A 29 10.89 13.27 18.18
N GLY A 30 9.61 12.86 18.16
CA GLY A 30 9.09 11.65 18.76
C GLY A 30 8.51 10.62 17.78
N ASN A 31 8.75 10.73 16.46
CA ASN A 31 8.29 9.69 15.52
C ASN A 31 8.96 8.34 15.89
N VAL A 32 8.15 7.42 16.42
CA VAL A 32 8.59 6.12 16.92
C VAL A 32 7.67 5.06 16.34
N ILE A 33 8.27 4.03 15.76
CA ILE A 33 7.57 2.83 15.29
C ILE A 33 7.70 1.75 16.37
N GLU A 34 6.57 1.20 16.80
CA GLU A 34 6.55 0.03 17.67
C GLU A 34 6.62 -1.25 16.82
N LEU A 35 7.59 -2.10 17.14
CA LEU A 35 7.81 -3.41 16.54
C LEU A 35 7.64 -4.50 17.60
N THR A 36 7.43 -5.74 17.16
CA THR A 36 7.40 -6.89 18.08
C THR A 36 8.71 -7.04 18.87
N SER A 37 9.84 -6.63 18.29
CA SER A 37 11.17 -6.69 18.90
C SER A 37 11.59 -5.44 19.67
N GLY A 38 10.73 -4.42 19.77
CA GLY A 38 11.07 -3.17 20.46
C GLY A 38 10.52 -1.93 19.78
N LYS A 39 11.27 -0.82 19.84
CA LYS A 39 10.85 0.45 19.22
C LYS A 39 11.98 1.02 18.39
N ILE A 40 11.63 1.62 17.26
CA ILE A 40 12.55 2.35 16.40
C ILE A 40 12.19 3.81 16.43
N ARG A 41 13.16 4.65 16.81
CA ARG A 41 13.00 6.10 16.80
C ARG A 41 13.52 6.64 15.47
N LEU A 42 12.64 7.24 14.68
CA LEU A 42 12.99 7.84 13.40
C LEU A 42 13.56 9.26 13.57
N GLY A 43 13.06 10.02 14.55
CA GLY A 43 13.31 11.45 14.63
C GLY A 43 12.52 12.20 13.55
N GLU A 44 13.08 13.27 13.02
CA GLU A 44 12.46 13.96 11.89
C GLU A 44 12.41 13.04 10.65
N VAL A 45 11.25 12.96 10.00
CA VAL A 45 11.07 12.15 8.78
C VAL A 45 11.02 13.09 7.58
N TYR A 46 11.98 12.95 6.67
CA TYR A 46 12.15 13.83 5.51
C TYR A 46 11.42 13.30 4.27
N ARG A 47 11.33 11.98 4.13
CA ARG A 47 10.65 11.33 3.01
C ARG A 47 10.04 10.02 3.44
N GLU A 48 8.87 9.75 2.90
CA GLU A 48 8.17 8.49 3.00
C GLU A 48 7.83 8.00 1.60
N THR A 49 7.94 6.70 1.37
CA THR A 49 7.59 6.09 0.08
C THR A 49 6.86 4.78 0.33
N LEU A 50 5.56 4.80 0.08
CA LEU A 50 4.72 3.62 0.09
C LEU A 50 4.85 2.89 -1.24
N SER A 51 5.17 1.61 -1.21
CA SER A 51 5.32 0.76 -2.40
C SER A 51 4.78 -0.64 -2.12
N SER A 52 4.31 -1.27 -3.17
CA SER A 52 3.77 -2.62 -3.11
C SER A 52 4.32 -3.49 -4.22
N THR A 53 4.36 -4.79 -3.95
CA THR A 53 4.75 -5.82 -4.90
C THR A 53 3.60 -6.80 -5.07
N TYR A 54 3.29 -7.14 -6.32
CA TYR A 54 2.39 -8.20 -6.74
C TYR A 54 3.21 -9.27 -7.45
N GLU A 55 3.28 -10.47 -6.87
CA GLU A 55 4.02 -11.59 -7.46
C GLU A 55 3.10 -12.79 -7.66
N VAL A 56 3.23 -13.46 -8.80
CA VAL A 56 2.57 -14.74 -9.09
C VAL A 56 3.64 -15.78 -9.35
N THR A 57 3.61 -16.87 -8.59
CA THR A 57 4.52 -18.00 -8.74
C THR A 57 3.72 -19.26 -8.99
N PHE A 58 3.94 -19.94 -10.11
CA PHE A 58 3.29 -21.22 -10.38
C PHE A 58 3.94 -22.34 -9.56
N VAL A 59 3.13 -23.32 -9.18
CA VAL A 59 3.65 -24.52 -8.50
C VAL A 59 4.69 -25.22 -9.39
N GLY A 60 5.88 -25.42 -8.82
CA GLY A 60 7.02 -26.03 -9.50
C GLY A 60 8.02 -25.02 -10.10
N ASP A 61 7.72 -23.72 -10.05
CA ASP A 61 8.67 -22.67 -10.46
C ASP A 61 9.48 -22.17 -9.24
N ASP A 62 10.78 -21.93 -9.42
CA ASP A 62 11.67 -21.40 -8.37
C ASP A 62 11.60 -19.86 -8.25
N ARG A 63 10.93 -19.19 -9.18
CA ARG A 63 10.85 -17.73 -9.28
C ARG A 63 9.47 -17.29 -9.71
N ALA A 64 9.07 -16.09 -9.31
CA ALA A 64 7.84 -15.48 -9.76
C ALA A 64 7.80 -15.35 -11.29
N SER A 65 6.73 -15.84 -11.90
CA SER A 65 6.48 -15.74 -13.34
C SER A 65 5.99 -14.34 -13.71
N THR A 66 5.31 -13.68 -12.78
CA THR A 66 4.92 -12.26 -12.86
C THR A 66 5.37 -11.55 -11.60
N SER A 67 5.99 -10.38 -11.73
CA SER A 67 6.40 -9.54 -10.61
C SER A 67 6.24 -8.06 -10.95
N VAL A 68 5.29 -7.39 -10.29
CA VAL A 68 5.00 -5.98 -10.49
C VAL A 68 5.31 -5.22 -9.21
N TYR A 69 6.31 -4.34 -9.27
CA TYR A 69 6.67 -3.43 -8.18
C TYR A 69 6.25 -2.00 -8.56
N ALA A 70 5.45 -1.36 -7.71
CA ALA A 70 4.97 -0.01 -7.96
C ALA A 70 4.70 0.76 -6.67
N ASN A 71 4.53 2.08 -6.78
CA ASN A 71 3.86 2.84 -5.74
C ASN A 71 2.45 2.26 -5.54
N THR A 72 2.03 2.09 -4.28
CA THR A 72 0.82 1.32 -3.94
C THR A 72 -0.43 1.82 -4.68
N LYS A 73 -0.62 3.14 -4.80
CA LYS A 73 -1.74 3.73 -5.56
C LYS A 73 -1.80 3.33 -7.04
N ASN A 74 -0.65 2.97 -7.62
CA ASN A 74 -0.50 2.61 -9.03
C ASN A 74 -0.40 1.09 -9.25
N LEU A 75 -0.35 0.29 -8.18
CA LEU A 75 -0.11 -1.15 -8.27
C LEU A 75 -1.13 -1.86 -9.17
N TYR A 76 -2.42 -1.55 -9.01
CA TYR A 76 -3.48 -2.08 -9.85
C TYR A 76 -3.27 -1.74 -11.33
N SER A 77 -3.05 -0.47 -11.66
CA SER A 77 -2.86 -0.06 -13.06
C SER A 77 -1.63 -0.70 -13.68
N SER A 78 -0.53 -0.81 -12.93
CA SER A 78 0.69 -1.45 -13.42
C SER A 78 0.50 -2.95 -13.65
N ALA A 79 -0.18 -3.66 -12.74
CA ALA A 79 -0.46 -5.08 -12.92
C ALA A 79 -1.48 -5.35 -14.06
N TYR A 80 -2.45 -4.46 -14.24
CA TYR A 80 -3.39 -4.54 -15.35
C TYR A 80 -2.69 -4.36 -16.70
N GLU A 81 -1.80 -3.37 -16.81
CA GLU A 81 -1.01 -3.13 -18.03
C GLU A 81 -0.07 -4.29 -18.33
N ASP A 82 0.59 -4.85 -17.31
CA ASP A 82 1.45 -6.04 -17.45
C ASP A 82 0.66 -7.26 -17.98
N LEU A 83 -0.51 -7.53 -17.41
CA LEU A 83 -1.39 -8.61 -17.88
C LEU A 83 -1.86 -8.35 -19.31
N LYS A 84 -2.26 -7.12 -19.64
CA LYS A 84 -2.69 -6.75 -20.99
C LYS A 84 -1.58 -7.01 -22.00
N ASN A 85 -0.36 -6.57 -21.72
CA ASN A 85 0.79 -6.79 -22.59
C ASN A 85 1.08 -8.29 -22.78
N THR A 86 1.00 -9.07 -21.69
CA THR A 86 1.16 -10.53 -21.73
C THR A 86 0.10 -11.19 -22.62
N ILE A 87 -1.17 -10.79 -22.49
CA ILE A 87 -2.27 -11.30 -23.33
C ILE A 87 -2.05 -10.93 -24.80
N ASP A 88 -1.65 -9.68 -25.08
CA ASP A 88 -1.38 -9.21 -26.44
C ASP A 88 -0.24 -10.01 -27.10
N GLU A 89 0.80 -10.36 -26.35
CA GLU A 89 1.90 -11.21 -26.82
C GLU A 89 1.45 -12.65 -27.09
N VAL A 90 0.67 -13.23 -26.19
CA VAL A 90 0.11 -14.58 -26.37
C VAL A 90 -0.82 -14.61 -27.58
N ASN A 91 -1.66 -13.59 -27.76
CA ASN A 91 -2.61 -13.49 -28.86
C ASN A 91 -1.93 -13.40 -30.22
N LYS A 92 -0.77 -12.73 -30.34
CA LYS A 92 0.04 -12.76 -31.58
C LYS A 92 0.46 -14.17 -31.99
N SER A 93 0.66 -15.07 -31.02
CA SER A 93 1.00 -16.47 -31.30
C SER A 93 -0.26 -17.29 -31.63
N ARG A 94 -1.35 -17.06 -30.91
CA ARG A 94 -2.66 -17.71 -31.16
C ARG A 94 -3.21 -17.38 -32.55
N GLU A 95 -3.08 -16.14 -33.00
CA GLU A 95 -3.49 -15.71 -34.34
C GLU A 95 -2.76 -16.50 -35.43
N LYS A 96 -1.45 -16.70 -35.29
CA LYS A 96 -0.65 -17.52 -36.22
C LYS A 96 -1.11 -18.99 -36.24
N ASN A 97 -1.57 -19.49 -35.11
CA ASN A 97 -2.08 -20.86 -34.96
C ASN A 97 -3.57 -21.00 -35.29
N LYS A 98 -4.26 -19.92 -35.68
CA LYS A 98 -5.72 -19.88 -35.90
C LYS A 98 -6.53 -20.28 -34.66
N GLU A 99 -6.02 -19.94 -33.48
CA GLU A 99 -6.71 -20.12 -32.21
C GLU A 99 -7.50 -18.85 -31.84
N GLU A 100 -8.59 -19.01 -31.09
CA GLU A 100 -9.39 -17.88 -30.60
C GLU A 100 -8.56 -16.99 -29.65
N PRO A 101 -8.63 -15.65 -29.78
CA PRO A 101 -7.88 -14.74 -28.92
C PRO A 101 -8.39 -14.79 -27.48
N LEU A 102 -7.47 -14.65 -26.54
CA LEU A 102 -7.77 -14.48 -25.12
C LEU A 102 -8.18 -13.05 -24.83
N SER A 103 -9.06 -12.85 -23.85
CA SER A 103 -9.39 -11.54 -23.30
C SER A 103 -9.06 -11.50 -21.81
N ILE A 104 -8.89 -10.28 -21.28
CA ILE A 104 -8.59 -10.07 -19.86
C ILE A 104 -9.68 -10.59 -18.93
N ASP A 105 -10.92 -10.59 -19.41
CA ASP A 105 -12.08 -11.01 -18.63
C ASP A 105 -12.22 -12.53 -18.57
N THR A 106 -11.62 -13.28 -19.50
CA THR A 106 -11.79 -14.74 -19.63
C THR A 106 -10.52 -15.52 -19.36
N VAL A 107 -9.35 -14.88 -19.30
CA VAL A 107 -8.08 -15.56 -19.07
C VAL A 107 -8.02 -16.17 -17.67
N THR A 108 -7.54 -17.41 -17.61
CA THR A 108 -7.32 -18.20 -16.39
C THR A 108 -5.91 -18.77 -16.41
N TRP A 109 -5.36 -19.08 -15.24
CA TRP A 109 -4.13 -19.86 -15.15
C TRP A 109 -4.44 -21.35 -15.30
N THR A 110 -3.61 -22.06 -16.06
CA THR A 110 -3.74 -23.51 -16.27
C THR A 110 -2.99 -24.33 -15.22
N LYS A 111 -2.24 -23.67 -14.33
CA LYS A 111 -1.48 -24.26 -13.23
C LYS A 111 -1.85 -23.60 -11.92
N ASP A 112 -1.77 -24.37 -10.84
CA ASP A 112 -1.84 -23.84 -9.49
C ASP A 112 -0.79 -22.75 -9.29
N ALA A 113 -1.15 -21.73 -8.53
CA ALA A 113 -0.29 -20.58 -8.33
C ALA A 113 -0.42 -20.02 -6.91
N THR A 114 0.63 -19.36 -6.46
CA THR A 114 0.64 -18.55 -5.26
C THR A 114 0.80 -17.09 -5.66
N ILE A 115 -0.11 -16.26 -5.20
CA ILE A 115 -0.08 -14.80 -5.37
C ILE A 115 0.38 -14.19 -4.07
N ASN A 116 1.49 -13.46 -4.09
CA ASN A 116 2.01 -12.73 -2.94
C ASN A 116 1.82 -11.23 -3.15
N LEU A 117 1.21 -10.61 -2.15
CA LEU A 117 1.04 -9.16 -2.05
C LEU A 117 1.89 -8.69 -0.87
N THR A 118 2.76 -7.73 -1.10
CA THR A 118 3.56 -7.14 -0.01
C THR A 118 3.53 -5.64 -0.13
N THR A 119 3.17 -4.95 0.95
CA THR A 119 3.24 -3.49 1.03
C THR A 119 4.28 -3.06 2.04
N LYS A 120 5.16 -2.16 1.62
CA LYS A 120 6.22 -1.59 2.44
C LYS A 120 6.16 -0.08 2.39
N VAL A 121 6.49 0.55 3.50
CA VAL A 121 6.81 1.97 3.56
C VAL A 121 8.29 2.12 3.87
N THR A 122 8.94 2.98 3.09
CA THR A 122 10.34 3.32 3.27
C THR A 122 10.45 4.74 3.82
N TYR A 123 11.13 4.88 4.95
CA TYR A 123 11.37 6.15 5.63
C TYR A 123 12.82 6.60 5.46
N GLN A 124 13.00 7.86 5.07
CA GLN A 124 14.26 8.58 5.20
C GLN A 124 14.10 9.58 6.32
N SER A 125 14.93 9.45 7.36
CA SER A 125 14.77 10.15 8.63
C SER A 125 16.10 10.50 9.27
N GLU A 126 16.07 11.33 10.29
CA GLU A 126 17.23 11.85 11.03
C GLU A 126 18.20 10.73 11.46
N PHE A 127 17.66 9.64 12.02
CA PHE A 127 18.48 8.53 12.52
C PHE A 127 18.62 7.36 11.55
N HIS A 128 17.79 7.31 10.51
CA HIS A 128 17.77 6.20 9.56
C HIS A 128 17.68 6.69 8.11
N PRO A 129 18.74 6.49 7.30
CA PRO A 129 18.74 6.92 5.90
C PRO A 129 17.79 6.11 5.01
N ASN A 130 17.44 4.87 5.41
CA ASN A 130 16.57 3.98 4.64
C ASN A 130 15.94 2.90 5.55
N PHE A 131 15.03 3.30 6.44
CA PHE A 131 14.29 2.33 7.27
C PHE A 131 13.07 1.80 6.50
N VAL A 132 12.91 0.48 6.43
CA VAL A 132 11.80 -0.16 5.70
C VAL A 132 10.90 -0.88 6.69
N LEU A 133 9.61 -0.53 6.69
CA LEU A 133 8.58 -1.21 7.45
C LEU A 133 7.65 -1.95 6.49
N THR A 134 7.47 -3.25 6.71
CA THR A 134 6.39 -4.02 6.05
C THR A 134 5.08 -3.70 6.77
N ILE A 135 4.09 -3.20 6.03
CA ILE A 135 2.75 -2.89 6.54
C ILE A 135 1.88 -4.14 6.50
N ASP A 136 1.95 -4.88 5.41
CA ASP A 136 1.14 -6.08 5.18
C ASP A 136 1.87 -7.02 4.23
N GLU A 137 1.65 -8.31 4.46
CA GLU A 137 2.05 -9.39 3.58
C GLU A 137 0.89 -10.40 3.52
N THR A 138 0.33 -10.58 2.33
CA THR A 138 -0.83 -11.43 2.10
C THR A 138 -0.51 -12.43 1.01
N THR A 139 -0.81 -13.70 1.27
CA THR A 139 -0.66 -14.80 0.30
C THR A 139 -2.03 -15.35 -0.08
N ILE A 140 -2.29 -15.47 -1.38
CA ILE A 140 -3.51 -16.04 -1.95
C ILE A 140 -3.14 -17.27 -2.78
N ASN A 141 -3.82 -18.39 -2.53
CA ASN A 141 -3.61 -19.61 -3.28
C ASN A 141 -4.65 -19.74 -4.41
N TYR A 142 -4.17 -19.98 -5.61
CA TYR A 142 -4.97 -20.32 -6.79
C TYR A 142 -4.84 -21.82 -7.08
N ILE A 143 -5.98 -22.48 -7.29
CA ILE A 143 -6.05 -23.87 -7.71
C ILE A 143 -6.66 -23.91 -9.11
N ALA A 144 -5.93 -24.44 -10.08
CA ALA A 144 -6.37 -24.57 -11.46
C ALA A 144 -7.42 -25.68 -11.63
N GLY A 145 -8.40 -25.45 -12.50
CA GLY A 145 -9.39 -26.46 -12.88
C GLY A 145 -10.35 -26.91 -11.77
N LYS A 146 -10.35 -26.25 -10.60
CA LYS A 146 -11.33 -26.51 -9.55
C LYS A 146 -12.65 -25.86 -9.90
N ASP A 147 -13.76 -26.51 -9.57
CA ASP A 147 -15.09 -25.92 -9.74
C ASP A 147 -15.17 -24.59 -8.97
N GLY A 148 -15.37 -23.49 -9.69
CA GLY A 148 -15.33 -22.13 -9.15
C GLY A 148 -13.98 -21.39 -9.20
N SER A 149 -12.95 -21.93 -9.86
CA SER A 149 -11.70 -21.19 -10.14
C SER A 149 -12.01 -19.84 -10.80
N LYS A 150 -11.40 -18.77 -10.28
CA LYS A 150 -11.65 -17.40 -10.74
C LYS A 150 -10.71 -17.04 -11.89
N ASN A 151 -11.18 -16.14 -12.76
CA ASN A 151 -10.37 -15.56 -13.82
C ASN A 151 -9.33 -14.60 -13.23
N ILE A 152 -8.26 -14.32 -13.97
CA ILE A 152 -7.18 -13.43 -13.48
C ILE A 152 -7.73 -12.03 -13.15
N SER A 153 -8.75 -11.56 -13.88
CA SER A 153 -9.44 -10.28 -13.61
C SER A 153 -10.06 -10.18 -12.21
N HIS A 154 -10.45 -11.31 -11.61
CA HIS A 154 -10.91 -11.35 -10.22
C HIS A 154 -9.77 -10.97 -9.26
N TYR A 155 -8.60 -11.57 -9.43
CA TYR A 155 -7.42 -11.28 -8.61
C TYR A 155 -6.91 -9.85 -8.83
N LEU A 156 -7.04 -9.29 -10.04
CA LEU A 156 -6.80 -7.86 -10.26
C LEU A 156 -7.79 -6.97 -9.51
N SER A 157 -9.05 -7.39 -9.36
CA SER A 157 -10.04 -6.66 -8.56
C SER A 157 -9.71 -6.75 -7.06
N GLU A 158 -9.25 -7.91 -6.58
CA GLU A 158 -8.74 -8.07 -5.21
C GLU A 158 -7.49 -7.20 -4.98
N LEU A 159 -6.58 -7.13 -5.96
CA LEU A 159 -5.40 -6.26 -5.92
C LEU A 159 -5.76 -4.78 -5.78
N LYS A 160 -6.81 -4.33 -6.48
CA LYS A 160 -7.34 -2.97 -6.35
C LYS A 160 -7.84 -2.69 -4.95
N SER A 161 -8.65 -3.60 -4.40
CA SER A 161 -9.17 -3.50 -3.03
C SER A 161 -8.05 -3.50 -2.00
N TYR A 162 -7.05 -4.38 -2.17
CA TYR A 162 -5.86 -4.45 -1.35
C TYR A 162 -5.07 -3.13 -1.38
N SER A 163 -4.79 -2.60 -2.57
CA SER A 163 -4.03 -1.35 -2.74
C SER A 163 -4.71 -0.18 -2.02
N ASN A 164 -6.03 -0.04 -2.16
CA ASN A 164 -6.81 1.00 -1.48
C ASN A 164 -6.79 0.83 0.05
N LYS A 165 -6.93 -0.41 0.55
CA LYS A 165 -6.82 -0.71 1.99
C LYS A 165 -5.45 -0.30 2.53
N MET A 166 -4.39 -0.53 1.75
CA MET A 166 -3.02 -0.24 2.15
C MET A 166 -2.69 1.24 2.16
N GLU A 167 -3.18 2.02 1.18
CA GLU A 167 -3.10 3.49 1.22
C GLU A 167 -3.78 4.03 2.49
N ALA A 168 -5.01 3.60 2.77
CA ALA A 168 -5.73 4.04 3.97
C ALA A 168 -5.03 3.63 5.28
N THR A 169 -4.44 2.43 5.32
CA THR A 169 -3.66 1.95 6.48
C THR A 169 -2.39 2.77 6.65
N TYR A 170 -1.72 3.12 5.55
CA TYR A 170 -0.54 3.97 5.59
C TYR A 170 -0.88 5.37 6.13
N GLU A 171 -1.88 6.04 5.56
CA GLU A 171 -2.30 7.37 5.98
C GLU A 171 -2.74 7.41 7.45
N ALA A 172 -3.44 6.38 7.93
CA ALA A 172 -4.00 6.36 9.28
C ALA A 172 -2.96 6.13 10.38
N SER A 173 -1.97 5.27 10.15
CA SER A 173 -1.08 4.80 11.22
C SER A 173 0.40 4.72 10.88
N ASN A 174 0.81 4.94 9.63
CA ASN A 174 2.20 4.79 9.20
C ASN A 174 2.77 6.03 8.47
N SER A 175 1.99 7.10 8.29
CA SER A 175 2.46 8.38 7.75
C SER A 175 2.82 9.34 8.88
N PHE A 176 4.09 9.75 8.95
CA PHE A 176 4.58 10.77 9.89
C PHE A 176 4.66 12.16 9.26
N ILE A 177 4.65 12.24 7.93
CA ILE A 177 4.49 13.49 7.19
C ILE A 177 2.97 13.72 7.00
N LYS A 178 2.50 14.91 7.36
CA LYS A 178 1.08 15.32 7.25
C LYS A 178 0.95 16.65 6.53
#